data_AF-A0A482X4S9-F1
#
_entry.id   AF-A0A482X4S9-F1
#
_cell.length_a   1.000
_cell.length_b   1.000
_cell.length_c   1.000
_cell.angle_alpha   90.00
_cell.angle_beta   90.00
_cell.angle_gamma   90.00
#
_symmetry.space_group_name_H-M   'P 1'
#
loop_
_entity.id
_entity.type
_entity.pdbx_description
1 polymer ?
#
loop_
_entity_poly.entity_id
_entity_poly.type
_entity_poly.pdbx_seq_one_letter_code
_entity_poly.pdbx_strand_id
1 'polypeptide(L)'
;DPDSDSESEHQRDSETQPVKKRPGRPRGSRRKKPEKLGRLWEFIRDLLLNNETCPSLICWDNYEEGMFRFVHSDKVAKLWGAKRDNPDMNYEKLSRAMR
;
A
#
# COMPACT_ATOMS: atom_id res chain seq x y z
N ASP A 1 -2.76 54.17 -5.15
CA ASP A 1 -3.71 53.06 -5.00
C ASP A 1 -3.03 51.81 -4.44
N PRO A 2 -3.68 51.10 -3.52
CA PRO A 2 -3.17 49.93 -2.80
C PRO A 2 -3.24 48.62 -3.60
N ASP A 3 -2.39 47.67 -3.17
CA ASP A 3 -2.32 46.25 -3.51
C ASP A 3 -3.67 45.54 -3.69
N SER A 4 -3.74 44.62 -4.65
CA SER A 4 -4.71 43.51 -4.60
C SER A 4 -4.08 42.22 -5.12
N ASP A 5 -3.73 41.39 -4.13
CA ASP A 5 -3.52 39.95 -4.22
C ASP A 5 -4.76 39.25 -4.82
N SER A 6 -4.55 38.20 -5.61
CA SER A 6 -5.59 37.24 -6.00
C SER A 6 -4.99 35.86 -6.16
N GLU A 7 -4.71 35.28 -5.01
CA GLU A 7 -5.07 33.94 -4.54
C GLU A 7 -5.42 32.85 -5.58
N SER A 8 -4.77 31.71 -5.35
CA SER A 8 -5.05 30.38 -5.89
C SER A 8 -6.37 29.83 -5.35
N GLU A 9 -7.14 29.09 -6.15
CA GLU A 9 -8.06 28.02 -5.68
C GLU A 9 -8.44 27.10 -6.87
N HIS A 10 -7.82 25.93 -7.01
CA HIS A 10 -8.41 24.82 -7.78
C HIS A 10 -8.97 23.80 -6.78
N GLN A 11 -10.19 24.06 -6.35
CA GLN A 11 -11.02 23.15 -5.57
C GLN A 11 -11.33 21.90 -6.40
N ARG A 12 -10.85 20.74 -5.91
CA ARG A 12 -11.40 19.44 -6.32
C ARG A 12 -12.32 18.97 -5.21
N ASP A 13 -13.59 19.27 -5.42
CA ASP A 13 -14.74 18.73 -4.73
C ASP A 13 -14.81 17.21 -4.95
N SER A 14 -14.95 16.44 -3.87
CA SER A 14 -15.58 15.11 -3.86
C SER A 14 -15.81 14.71 -2.41
N GLU A 15 -16.79 15.37 -1.80
CA GLU A 15 -17.50 14.83 -0.64
C GLU A 15 -18.49 13.77 -1.14
N THR A 16 -18.35 12.51 -0.72
CA THR A 16 -19.48 11.56 -0.68
C THR A 16 -19.51 10.88 0.68
N GLN A 17 -20.56 11.20 1.43
CA GLN A 17 -20.77 10.80 2.82
C GLN A 17 -21.43 9.40 3.00
N PRO A 18 -22.04 9.02 4.15
CA PRO A 18 -21.62 7.88 4.95
C PRO A 18 -22.67 6.76 4.98
N VAL A 19 -22.26 5.50 5.20
CA VAL A 19 -23.23 4.39 5.40
C VAL A 19 -23.11 3.71 6.76
N LYS A 20 -24.26 3.71 7.43
CA LYS A 20 -24.59 3.37 8.81
C LYS A 20 -24.28 1.90 9.14
N LYS A 21 -23.65 1.65 10.30
CA LYS A 21 -23.40 0.31 10.84
C LYS A 21 -24.71 -0.30 11.40
N ARG A 22 -25.02 -1.53 11.00
CA ARG A 22 -26.11 -2.35 11.57
C ARG A 22 -25.59 -3.14 12.79
N PRO A 23 -26.35 -3.28 13.88
CA PRO A 23 -25.96 -4.12 15.01
C PRO A 23 -26.39 -5.56 14.70
N GLY A 24 -25.42 -6.40 14.36
CA GLY A 24 -25.63 -7.83 14.17
C GLY A 24 -24.30 -8.52 14.28
N ARG A 25 -24.06 -9.20 15.41
CA ARG A 25 -22.82 -9.91 15.72
C ARG A 25 -22.75 -11.22 14.92
N PRO A 26 -21.73 -11.46 14.07
CA PRO A 26 -21.34 -12.80 13.70
C PRO A 26 -20.20 -13.26 14.62
N ARG A 27 -20.29 -14.51 15.07
CA ARG A 27 -19.20 -15.24 15.72
C ARG A 27 -18.06 -15.44 14.72
N GLY A 28 -16.82 -15.32 15.22
CA GLY A 28 -15.69 -16.09 14.71
C GLY A 28 -15.00 -15.56 13.46
N SER A 29 -14.09 -14.62 13.65
CA SER A 29 -12.75 -14.82 13.11
C SER A 29 -11.80 -14.27 14.15
N ARG A 30 -10.90 -15.10 14.68
CA ARG A 30 -9.73 -14.59 15.40
C ARG A 30 -9.07 -13.63 14.42
N ARG A 31 -9.30 -12.32 14.59
CA ARG A 31 -8.38 -11.32 14.05
C ARG A 31 -7.06 -11.71 14.68
N LYS A 32 -6.23 -12.46 13.93
CA LYS A 32 -4.83 -12.67 14.28
C LYS A 32 -4.36 -11.28 14.66
N LYS A 33 -3.85 -11.11 15.89
CA LYS A 33 -3.26 -9.86 16.34
C LYS A 33 -2.46 -9.31 15.15
N PRO A 34 -2.63 -8.05 14.74
CA PRO A 34 -1.81 -7.53 13.66
C PRO A 34 -0.37 -7.72 14.15
N GLU A 35 0.31 -8.73 13.60
CA GLU A 35 1.75 -8.84 13.70
C GLU A 35 2.23 -7.47 13.30
N LYS A 36 2.95 -6.79 14.23
CA LYS A 36 3.47 -5.44 14.06
C LYS A 36 3.67 -5.19 12.58
N LEU A 37 2.87 -4.31 11.98
CA LEU A 37 2.91 -4.06 10.55
C LEU A 37 4.35 -3.68 10.23
N GLY A 38 5.08 -4.61 9.61
CA GLY A 38 6.50 -4.45 9.32
C GLY A 38 6.72 -3.22 8.46
N ARG A 39 7.93 -2.70 8.44
CA ARG A 39 8.34 -1.64 7.51
C ARG A 39 8.23 -2.17 6.07
N LEU A 40 8.10 -1.26 5.10
CA LEU A 40 7.96 -1.67 3.69
C LEU A 40 9.13 -2.54 3.23
N TRP A 41 10.36 -2.21 3.62
CA TRP A 41 11.54 -3.00 3.26
C TRP A 41 11.50 -4.43 3.84
N GLU A 42 10.92 -4.62 5.04
CA GLU A 42 10.74 -5.96 5.62
C GLU A 42 9.76 -6.77 4.78
N PHE A 43 8.66 -6.14 4.36
CA PHE A 43 7.70 -6.77 3.46
C PHE A 43 8.30 -7.12 2.09
N ILE A 44 9.09 -6.22 1.48
CA ILE A 44 9.77 -6.50 0.20
C ILE A 44 10.74 -7.67 0.36
N ARG A 45 11.54 -7.67 1.42
CA ARG A 45 12.44 -8.78 1.75
C ARG A 45 11.66 -10.09 1.91
N ASP A 46 10.56 -10.09 2.67
CA ASP A 46 9.76 -11.29 2.90
C ASP A 46 9.15 -11.84 1.59
N LEU A 47 8.76 -10.97 0.64
CA LEU A 47 8.32 -11.39 -0.69
C LEU A 47 9.45 -12.01 -1.53
N LEU A 48 10.68 -11.53 -1.35
CA LEU A 48 11.87 -12.04 -2.04
C LEU A 48 12.37 -13.37 -1.46
N LEU A 49 12.16 -13.63 -0.18
CA LEU A 49 12.53 -14.91 0.46
C LEU A 49 11.50 -16.03 0.21
N ASN A 50 10.29 -15.68 -0.21
CA ASN A 50 9.22 -16.66 -0.38
C ASN A 50 9.14 -17.19 -1.82
N ASN A 51 9.33 -18.50 -1.98
CA ASN A 51 9.28 -19.21 -3.27
C ASN A 51 7.94 -19.11 -4.02
N GLU A 52 6.83 -18.85 -3.33
CA GLU A 52 5.52 -18.69 -3.99
C GLU A 52 5.37 -17.31 -4.65
N THR A 53 5.98 -16.29 -4.03
CA THR A 53 5.90 -14.90 -4.50
C THR A 53 7.09 -14.51 -5.37
N CYS A 54 8.23 -15.17 -5.22
CA CYS A 54 9.38 -15.04 -6.09
C CYS A 54 9.53 -16.29 -6.98
N PRO A 55 9.45 -16.19 -8.31
CA PRO A 55 9.58 -14.96 -9.12
C PRO A 55 8.25 -14.30 -9.54
N SER A 56 7.09 -14.87 -9.18
CA SER A 56 5.78 -14.47 -9.73
C SER A 56 5.41 -13.00 -9.54
N LEU A 57 5.78 -12.39 -8.41
CA LEU A 57 5.42 -11.01 -8.03
C LEU A 57 6.63 -10.08 -8.01
N ILE A 58 7.74 -10.59 -7.49
CA ILE A 58 9.03 -9.91 -7.37
C ILE A 58 10.11 -10.96 -7.61
N CYS A 59 11.21 -10.60 -8.27
CA CYS A 59 12.31 -11.54 -8.48
C CYS A 59 13.67 -10.87 -8.27
N TRP A 60 14.63 -11.68 -7.79
CA TRP A 60 16.04 -11.33 -7.80
C TRP A 60 16.52 -11.22 -9.24
N ASP A 61 17.13 -10.08 -9.56
CA ASP A 61 17.82 -9.85 -10.82
C ASP A 61 19.31 -10.20 -10.64
N ASN A 62 19.91 -9.70 -9.56
CA ASN A 62 21.21 -10.11 -9.07
C ASN A 62 21.16 -10.25 -7.54
N TYR A 63 21.24 -11.49 -7.04
CA TYR A 63 21.19 -11.77 -5.61
C TYR A 63 22.42 -11.23 -4.86
N GLU A 64 23.61 -11.28 -5.46
CA GLU A 64 24.86 -10.86 -4.81
C GLU A 64 24.93 -9.33 -4.62
N GLU A 65 24.41 -8.59 -5.60
CA GLU A 65 24.33 -7.12 -5.55
C GLU A 65 23.05 -6.61 -4.86
N GLY A 66 22.13 -7.51 -4.48
CA GLY A 66 20.85 -7.15 -3.88
C GLY A 66 19.89 -6.46 -4.87
N MET A 67 20.08 -6.66 -6.18
CA MET A 67 19.22 -6.10 -7.22
C MET A 67 18.00 -6.98 -7.43
N PHE A 68 16.83 -6.36 -7.42
CA PHE A 68 15.56 -7.03 -7.65
C PHE A 68 14.65 -6.17 -8.53
N ARG A 69 13.65 -6.83 -9.11
CA ARG A 69 12.65 -6.19 -9.99
C ARG A 69 11.25 -6.68 -9.65
N PHE A 70 10.27 -5.79 -9.82
CA PHE A 70 8.87 -6.13 -9.67
C PHE A 70 8.35 -6.75 -10.96
N VAL A 71 7.87 -7.99 -10.90
CA VAL A 71 7.22 -8.67 -12.03
C VAL A 71 5.76 -8.25 -12.14
N HIS A 72 5.07 -8.16 -11.02
CA HIS A 72 3.69 -7.66 -10.92
C HIS A 72 3.59 -6.60 -9.83
N SER A 73 4.00 -5.37 -10.18
CA SER A 73 4.02 -4.21 -9.28
C SER A 73 2.64 -3.88 -8.69
N ASP A 74 1.57 -4.06 -9.46
CA ASP A 74 0.18 -3.86 -9.07
C ASP A 74 -0.26 -4.84 -7.96
N LYS A 75 0.08 -6.13 -8.12
CA LYS A 75 -0.24 -7.17 -7.13
C LYS A 75 0.53 -6.95 -5.84
N VAL A 76 1.82 -6.57 -5.93
CA VAL A 76 2.63 -6.27 -4.75
C VAL A 76 2.07 -5.07 -3.98
N ALA A 77 1.66 -4.01 -4.68
CA ALA A 77 1.03 -2.86 -4.04
C ALA A 77 -0.30 -3.22 -3.35
N LYS A 78 -1.13 -4.04 -3.99
CA LYS A 78 -2.38 -4.54 -3.40
C LYS A 78 -2.13 -5.40 -2.15
N LEU A 79 -1.13 -6.28 -2.18
CA LEU A 79 -0.74 -7.09 -1.02
C LEU A 79 -0.27 -6.22 0.15
N TRP A 80 0.54 -5.20 -0.13
CA TRP A 80 0.98 -4.23 0.87
C TRP A 80 -0.20 -3.44 1.45
N GLY A 81 -1.11 -2.99 0.58
CA GLY A 81 -2.36 -2.35 0.96
C GLY A 81 -3.20 -3.22 1.88
N ALA A 82 -3.44 -4.48 1.50
CA ALA A 82 -4.17 -5.44 2.29
C ALA A 82 -3.51 -5.73 3.66
N LYS A 83 -2.18 -5.80 3.71
CA LYS A 83 -1.43 -5.95 4.97
C LYS A 83 -1.72 -4.78 5.92
N ARG A 84 -1.80 -3.55 5.39
CA ARG A 84 -1.97 -2.31 6.17
C ARG A 84 -3.40 -1.75 6.22
N ASP A 85 -4.39 -2.51 5.76
CA ASP A 85 -5.78 -2.08 5.62
C ASP A 85 -5.94 -0.76 4.83
N ASN A 86 -5.12 -0.60 3.78
CA ASN A 86 -5.11 0.56 2.88
C ASN A 86 -5.48 0.12 1.45
N PRO A 87 -6.76 0.21 1.05
CA PRO A 87 -7.22 -0.20 -0.28
C PRO A 87 -6.72 0.73 -1.40
N ASP A 88 -6.37 1.98 -1.09
CA ASP A 88 -5.88 2.97 -2.05
C ASP A 88 -4.37 2.86 -2.33
N MET A 89 -3.74 1.79 -1.84
CA MET A 89 -2.33 1.52 -2.07
C MET A 89 -2.10 1.11 -3.52
N ASN A 90 -1.14 1.79 -4.17
CA ASN A 90 -0.72 1.49 -5.54
C ASN A 90 0.82 1.53 -5.64
N TYR A 91 1.36 1.13 -6.79
CA TYR A 91 2.80 1.06 -6.97
C TYR A 91 3.49 2.43 -6.89
N GLU A 92 2.85 3.50 -7.39
CA GLU A 92 3.39 4.85 -7.30
C GLU A 92 3.60 5.30 -5.83
N LYS A 93 2.62 5.06 -4.97
CA LYS A 93 2.71 5.36 -3.52
C LYS A 93 3.72 4.45 -2.83
N LEU A 94 3.74 3.16 -3.17
CA LEU A 94 4.66 2.18 -2.61
C LEU A 94 6.11 2.51 -2.98
N SER A 95 6.38 2.78 -4.25
CA SER A 95 7.72 3.13 -4.73
C SER A 95 8.21 4.44 -4.14
N ARG A 96 7.33 5.42 -3.87
CA ARG A 96 7.73 6.65 -3.17
C ARG A 96 8.27 6.41 -1.77
N ALA A 97 7.73 5.42 -1.06
CA ALA A 97 8.20 5.01 0.27
C ALA A 97 9.48 4.17 0.25
N MET A 98 9.92 3.71 -0.94
CA MET A 98 11.20 3.03 -1.15
C MET A 98 12.35 3.99 -1.51
N ARG A 99 12.05 5.24 -1.87
CA ARG A 99 13.02 6.29 -2.20
C ARG A 99 13.45 7.04 -0.96
#